data_AF-A0A9D4CA91-F1
#
_entry.id   AF-A0A9D4CA91-F1
#
_cell.length_a   1.000
_cell.length_b   1.000
_cell.length_c   1.000
_cell.angle_alpha   90.00
_cell.angle_beta   90.00
_cell.angle_gamma   90.00
#
_symmetry.space_group_name_H-M   'P 1'
#
loop_
_entity.id
_entity.type
_entity.pdbx_description
1 polymer ?
#
loop_
_entity_poly.entity_id
_entity_poly.type
_entity_poly.pdbx_seq_one_letter_code
_entity_poly.pdbx_strand_id
1 'polypeptide(L)'
;MTGKKAGLAALLRKEYGDNIINIHCFSHRLELAFRDVVKLEKKYQKLMNLLIGLHKFYKIHKNRKGLKEASETLSINMVSPKRVSTTRWLPHLSEGINSLAKNFRSYEAHLASCRHENAKAQGYYSMLLDKGLMTFAIVLQVLL
;
A
#
# COMPACT_ATOMS: atom_id res chain seq x y z
N MET A 1 -19.15 0.88 6.30
CA MET A 1 -19.71 1.12 7.65
C MET A 1 -21.23 1.29 7.61
N THR A 2 -21.98 0.26 7.22
CA THR A 2 -23.45 0.25 7.32
C THR A 2 -23.87 -1.18 7.62
N GLY A 3 -23.59 -1.63 8.84
CA GLY A 3 -24.04 -2.95 9.30
C GLY A 3 -25.57 -2.99 9.30
N LYS A 4 -26.17 -4.10 8.86
CA LYS A 4 -27.64 -4.27 8.80
C LYS A 4 -28.30 -4.14 10.19
N LYS A 5 -27.56 -4.45 11.25
CA LYS A 5 -28.07 -4.48 12.64
C LYS A 5 -27.55 -3.35 13.53
N ALA A 6 -26.32 -2.88 13.31
CA ALA A 6 -25.63 -1.90 14.17
C ALA A 6 -24.97 -0.75 13.38
N GLY A 7 -25.29 -0.60 12.09
CA GLY A 7 -24.81 0.53 11.30
C GLY A 7 -25.59 1.80 11.61
N LEU A 8 -24.99 2.96 11.32
CA LEU A 8 -25.60 4.27 11.53
C LEU A 8 -27.02 4.36 10.94
N ALA A 9 -27.21 3.88 9.70
CA ALA A 9 -28.52 3.87 9.07
C ALA A 9 -29.57 3.01 9.82
N ALA A 10 -29.16 1.90 10.43
CA ALA A 10 -30.07 1.06 11.21
C ALA A 10 -30.46 1.73 12.54
N LEU A 11 -29.51 2.44 13.18
CA LEU A 11 -29.76 3.22 14.39
C LEU A 11 -30.68 4.41 14.11
N LEU A 12 -30.43 5.14 13.02
CA LEU A 12 -31.27 6.26 12.61
C LEU A 12 -32.70 5.82 12.30
N ARG A 13 -32.90 4.67 11.64
CA ARG A 13 -34.25 4.11 11.43
C ARG A 13 -34.96 3.73 12.72
N LYS A 14 -34.22 3.22 13.71
CA LYS A 14 -34.77 2.90 15.03
C LYS A 14 -35.24 4.16 15.78
N GLU A 15 -34.52 5.26 15.62
CA GLU A 15 -34.78 6.52 16.34
C GLU A 15 -35.81 7.42 15.63
N TYR A 16 -35.74 7.52 14.31
CA TYR A 16 -36.51 8.48 13.51
C TYR A 16 -37.51 7.84 12.52
N GLY A 17 -37.63 6.50 12.52
CA GLY A 17 -38.57 5.74 11.70
C GLY A 17 -38.06 5.34 10.30
N ASP A 18 -38.90 4.60 9.57
CA ASP A 18 -38.52 3.94 8.31
C ASP A 18 -38.41 4.86 7.09
N ASN A 19 -38.72 6.15 7.25
CA ASN A 19 -38.59 7.17 6.20
C ASN A 19 -37.13 7.47 5.83
N ILE A 20 -36.17 6.96 6.62
CA ILE A 20 -34.74 7.14 6.35
C ILE A 20 -34.27 6.18 5.26
N ILE A 21 -34.00 6.76 4.08
CA ILE A 21 -33.41 6.06 2.94
C ILE A 21 -31.88 6.12 3.06
N ASN A 22 -31.25 4.95 3.11
CA ASN A 22 -29.79 4.85 3.11
C ASN A 22 -29.28 4.65 1.68
N ILE A 23 -28.57 5.65 1.16
CA ILE A 23 -27.95 5.58 -0.18
C ILE A 23 -26.47 5.29 -0.01
N HIS A 24 -25.97 4.28 -0.71
CA HIS A 24 -24.55 3.98 -0.72
C HIS A 24 -23.80 4.85 -1.73
N CYS A 25 -22.62 5.32 -1.35
CA CYS A 25 -21.69 5.94 -2.29
C CYS A 25 -21.21 4.89 -3.30
N PHE A 26 -21.55 5.09 -4.58
CA PHE A 26 -21.17 4.19 -5.67
C PHE A 26 -19.64 3.97 -5.73
N SER A 27 -18.86 5.05 -5.67
CA SER A 27 -17.39 4.99 -5.68
C SER A 27 -16.82 4.15 -4.54
N HIS A 28 -17.38 4.28 -3.33
CA HIS A 28 -16.97 3.46 -2.19
C HIS A 28 -17.33 1.99 -2.37
N ARG A 29 -18.51 1.69 -2.94
CA ARG A 29 -18.91 0.30 -3.23
C ARG A 29 -18.03 -0.33 -4.30
N LEU A 30 -17.67 0.43 -5.34
CA LEU A 30 -16.75 -0.01 -6.38
C LEU A 30 -15.35 -0.28 -5.81
N GLU A 31 -14.82 0.62 -4.97
CA GLU A 31 -13.54 0.42 -4.28
C GLU A 31 -13.54 -0.86 -3.43
N LEU A 32 -14.61 -1.10 -2.67
CA LEU A 32 -14.74 -2.31 -1.85
C LEU A 32 -14.79 -3.58 -2.72
N ALA A 33 -15.59 -3.58 -3.79
CA ALA A 33 -15.70 -4.71 -4.70
C ALA A 33 -14.35 -5.02 -5.38
N PHE A 34 -13.66 -3.99 -5.88
CA PHE A 34 -12.32 -4.15 -6.47
C PHE A 34 -11.33 -4.73 -5.46
N ARG A 35 -11.32 -4.21 -4.23
CA ARG A 35 -10.46 -4.72 -3.16
C ARG A 35 -10.72 -6.18 -2.85
N ASP A 36 -11.98 -6.60 -2.81
CA ASP A 36 -12.34 -7.97 -2.46
C ASP A 36 -11.90 -8.97 -3.54
N VAL A 37 -11.93 -8.58 -4.82
CA VAL A 37 -11.37 -9.38 -5.93
C VAL A 37 -9.85 -9.43 -5.87
N VAL A 38 -9.18 -8.28 -5.74
CA VAL A 38 -7.70 -8.21 -5.75
C VAL A 38 -7.09 -9.01 -4.57
N LYS A 39 -7.77 -9.06 -3.42
CA LYS A 39 -7.34 -9.84 -2.26
C LYS A 39 -7.28 -11.36 -2.48
N LEU A 40 -7.98 -11.88 -3.48
CA LEU A 40 -7.95 -13.31 -3.82
C LEU A 40 -6.58 -13.73 -4.39
N GLU A 41 -5.86 -12.80 -5.01
CA GLU A 41 -4.52 -13.06 -5.54
C GLU A 41 -3.48 -13.11 -4.42
N LYS A 42 -2.72 -14.21 -4.32
CA LYS A 42 -1.71 -14.39 -3.27
C LYS A 42 -0.62 -13.32 -3.29
N LYS A 43 -0.26 -12.81 -4.47
CA LYS A 43 0.73 -11.72 -4.62
C LYS A 43 0.28 -10.41 -3.98
N TYR A 44 -1.04 -10.16 -3.86
CA TYR A 44 -1.55 -8.96 -3.21
C TYR A 44 -1.06 -8.84 -1.76
N GLN A 45 -1.17 -9.91 -0.96
CA GLN A 45 -0.70 -9.87 0.43
C GLN A 45 0.81 -9.65 0.52
N LYS A 46 1.58 -10.27 -0.38
CA LYS A 46 3.03 -10.07 -0.46
C LYS A 46 3.38 -8.62 -0.83
N LEU A 47 2.64 -8.00 -1.75
CA LEU A 47 2.82 -6.61 -2.14
C LEU A 47 2.49 -5.67 -0.97
N MET A 48 1.38 -5.90 -0.27
CA MET A 48 0.99 -5.11 0.90
C MET A 48 2.05 -5.19 2.00
N ASN A 49 2.60 -6.38 2.25
CA ASN A 49 3.69 -6.58 3.21
C ASN A 49 4.95 -5.82 2.82
N LEU A 50 5.31 -5.80 1.53
CA LEU A 50 6.43 -5.02 1.02
C LEU A 50 6.17 -3.52 1.22
N LEU A 51 5.05 -2.98 0.74
CA LEU A 51 4.75 -1.54 0.81
C LEU A 51 4.68 -1.03 2.26
N ILE A 52 3.96 -1.73 3.13
CA ILE A 52 3.87 -1.39 4.55
C ILE A 52 5.24 -1.55 5.22
N GLY A 53 5.99 -2.59 4.85
CA GLY A 53 7.33 -2.89 5.33
C GLY A 53 8.32 -1.77 5.00
N LEU A 54 8.40 -1.36 3.74
CA LEU A 54 9.24 -0.25 3.28
C LEU A 54 8.87 1.05 4.00
N HIS A 55 7.58 1.37 4.11
CA HIS A 55 7.14 2.55 4.84
C HIS A 55 7.63 2.55 6.30
N LYS A 56 7.48 1.43 7.01
CA LYS A 56 7.96 1.31 8.39
C LYS A 56 9.50 1.32 8.48
N PHE A 57 10.18 0.64 7.57
CA PHE A 57 11.64 0.52 7.55
C PHE A 57 12.30 1.88 7.37
N TYR A 58 11.81 2.68 6.43
CA TYR A 58 12.33 4.01 6.11
C TYR A 58 11.73 5.14 6.96
N LYS A 59 10.81 4.83 7.87
CA LYS A 59 10.42 5.77 8.94
C LYS A 59 11.57 6.00 9.94
N ILE A 60 12.48 5.03 10.06
CA ILE A 60 13.66 5.10 10.93
C ILE A 60 14.70 6.04 10.30
N HIS A 61 15.22 7.00 11.06
CA HIS A 61 16.13 8.05 10.57
C HIS A 61 17.37 7.50 9.86
N LYS A 62 18.05 6.49 10.44
CA LYS A 62 19.23 5.83 9.83
C LYS A 62 18.93 5.31 8.43
N ASN A 63 17.85 4.54 8.29
CA ASN A 63 17.48 3.94 7.00
C ASN A 63 17.03 5.00 5.99
N ARG A 64 16.34 6.05 6.45
CA ARG A 64 15.93 7.16 5.59
C ARG A 64 17.14 7.92 5.03
N LYS A 65 18.16 8.14 5.87
CA LYS A 65 19.43 8.75 5.46
C LYS A 65 20.11 7.88 4.39
N GLY A 66 20.23 6.58 4.63
CA GLY A 66 20.82 5.67 3.63
C GLY A 66 20.05 5.59 2.31
N LEU A 67 18.71 5.68 2.34
CA LEU A 67 17.91 5.79 1.12
C LEU A 67 18.19 7.08 0.35
N LYS A 68 18.36 8.19 1.07
CA LYS A 68 18.65 9.49 0.48
C LYS A 68 20.02 9.46 -0.21
N GLU A 69 21.05 8.94 0.47
CA GLU A 69 22.41 8.79 -0.08
C GLU A 69 22.42 7.89 -1.33
N ALA A 70 21.69 6.76 -1.31
CA ALA A 70 21.53 5.88 -2.46
C ALA A 70 20.81 6.58 -3.63
N SER A 71 19.81 7.41 -3.34
CA SER A 71 19.08 8.15 -4.37
C SER A 71 19.93 9.26 -4.99
N GLU A 72 20.70 9.98 -4.18
CA GLU A 72 21.64 11.01 -4.63
C GLU A 72 22.72 10.42 -5.54
N THR A 73 23.29 9.28 -5.15
CA THR A 73 24.28 8.54 -5.96
C THR A 73 23.72 8.14 -7.32
N LEU A 74 22.44 7.77 -7.39
CA LEU A 74 21.77 7.35 -8.61
C LEU A 74 21.09 8.51 -9.37
N SER A 75 21.21 9.75 -8.89
CA SER A 75 20.52 10.92 -9.45
C SER A 75 18.99 10.74 -9.54
N ILE A 76 18.40 10.02 -8.58
CA ILE A 76 16.96 9.78 -8.49
C ILE A 76 16.34 10.79 -7.52
N ASN A 77 15.27 11.46 -7.95
CA ASN A 77 14.49 12.31 -7.05
C ASN A 77 13.68 11.43 -6.08
N MET A 78 14.21 11.26 -4.88
CA MET A 78 13.64 10.38 -3.85
C MET A 78 12.24 10.85 -3.42
N VAL A 79 11.25 9.97 -3.55
CA VAL A 79 9.91 10.16 -2.96
C VAL A 79 9.86 9.46 -1.59
N SER A 80 9.22 10.06 -0.58
CA SER A 80 9.08 9.35 0.70
C SER A 80 8.14 8.12 0.53
N PRO A 81 8.52 6.93 1.04
CA PRO A 81 7.63 5.76 1.09
C PRO A 81 6.30 6.09 1.74
N LYS A 82 5.20 5.81 1.03
CA LYS A 82 3.85 6.19 1.44
C LYS A 82 3.22 5.14 2.36
N ARG A 83 2.41 5.62 3.31
CA ARG A 83 1.66 4.74 4.21
C ARG A 83 0.46 4.17 3.46
N VAL A 84 0.48 2.88 3.16
CA VAL A 84 -0.72 2.20 2.67
C VAL A 84 -1.67 1.96 3.85
N SER A 85 -2.88 2.56 3.80
CA SER A 85 -3.88 2.49 4.88
C SER A 85 -5.14 1.74 4.46
N THR A 86 -5.94 1.31 5.44
CA THR A 86 -7.12 0.47 5.21
C THR A 86 -8.41 1.26 4.92
N THR A 87 -8.48 2.54 5.29
CA THR A 87 -9.72 3.34 5.23
C THR A 87 -9.95 4.01 3.87
N ARG A 88 -8.88 4.39 3.16
CA ARG A 88 -8.90 4.89 1.77
C ARG A 88 -7.94 4.04 0.95
N TRP A 89 -8.32 2.79 0.74
CA TRP A 89 -7.38 1.77 0.30
C TRP A 89 -6.88 2.04 -1.11
N LEU A 90 -7.75 2.42 -2.05
CA LEU A 90 -7.40 2.60 -3.46
C LEU A 90 -6.34 3.70 -3.68
N PRO A 91 -6.54 4.94 -3.18
CA PRO A 91 -5.56 6.01 -3.40
C PRO A 91 -4.23 5.71 -2.72
N HIS A 92 -4.27 5.16 -1.50
CA HIS A 92 -3.05 4.85 -0.76
C HIS A 92 -2.27 3.68 -1.37
N LEU A 93 -2.95 2.71 -1.98
CA LEU A 93 -2.31 1.64 -2.73
C LEU A 93 -1.60 2.20 -3.97
N SER A 94 -2.29 3.04 -4.75
CA SER A 94 -1.72 3.70 -5.94
C SER A 94 -0.50 4.56 -5.58
N GLU A 95 -0.59 5.38 -4.52
CA GLU A 95 0.55 6.15 -4.01
C GLU A 95 1.71 5.28 -3.54
N GLY A 96 1.40 4.14 -2.90
CA GLY A 96 2.39 3.17 -2.45
C GLY A 96 3.16 2.54 -3.61
N ILE A 97 2.45 2.08 -4.64
CA ILE A 97 3.04 1.48 -5.84
C ILE A 97 3.80 2.53 -6.65
N ASN A 98 3.29 3.75 -6.78
CA ASN A 98 3.99 4.84 -7.44
C ASN A 98 5.31 5.19 -6.72
N SER A 99 5.30 5.25 -5.38
CA SER A 99 6.54 5.42 -4.60
C SER A 99 7.50 4.23 -4.76
N LEU A 100 6.98 3.01 -4.89
CA LEU A 100 7.77 1.82 -5.20
C LEU A 100 8.48 1.95 -6.54
N ALA A 101 7.73 2.30 -7.59
CA ALA A 101 8.26 2.45 -8.94
C ALA A 101 9.31 3.55 -9.04
N LYS A 102 9.03 4.75 -8.51
CA LYS A 102 9.94 5.91 -8.58
C LYS A 102 11.27 5.68 -7.86
N ASN A 103 11.25 4.93 -6.76
CA ASN A 103 12.43 4.69 -5.94
C ASN A 103 13.03 3.30 -6.13
N PHE A 104 12.58 2.50 -7.11
CA PHE A 104 12.93 1.08 -7.21
C PHE A 104 14.44 0.84 -7.09
N ARG A 105 15.23 1.58 -7.88
CA ARG A 105 16.70 1.48 -7.88
C ARG A 105 17.33 1.97 -6.58
N SER A 106 16.81 3.03 -5.98
CA SER A 106 17.28 3.51 -4.67
C SER A 106 17.01 2.50 -3.55
N TYR A 107 15.83 1.86 -3.57
CA TYR A 107 15.52 0.79 -2.63
C TYR A 107 16.42 -0.42 -2.84
N GLU A 108 16.61 -0.84 -4.09
CA GLU A 108 17.51 -1.94 -4.45
C GLU A 108 18.92 -1.68 -3.91
N ALA A 109 19.51 -0.52 -4.20
CA ALA A 109 20.86 -0.15 -3.78
C ALA A 109 21.02 -0.11 -2.25
N HIS A 110 20.12 0.59 -1.54
CA HIS A 110 20.24 0.69 -0.08
C HIS A 110 19.90 -0.62 0.64
N LEU A 111 18.89 -1.37 0.18
CA LEU A 111 18.59 -2.67 0.78
C LEU A 111 19.73 -3.66 0.54
N ALA A 112 20.35 -3.65 -0.64
CA ALA A 112 21.52 -4.48 -0.92
C ALA A 112 22.68 -4.21 0.05
N SER A 113 22.93 -2.93 0.39
CA SER A 113 24.05 -2.57 1.29
C SER A 113 23.83 -3.00 2.74
N CYS A 114 22.58 -3.05 3.22
CA CYS A 114 22.27 -3.34 4.62
C CYS A 114 21.63 -4.73 4.87
N ARG A 115 21.44 -5.54 3.83
CA ARG A 115 20.76 -6.85 3.94
C ARG A 115 21.48 -7.87 4.83
N HIS A 116 22.80 -7.82 4.87
CA HIS A 116 23.62 -8.76 5.65
C HIS A 116 23.56 -8.45 7.16
N GLU A 117 23.28 -7.20 7.53
CA GLU A 117 23.17 -6.75 8.92
C GLU A 117 21.72 -6.75 9.44
N ASN A 118 20.73 -6.75 8.52
CA ASN A 118 19.32 -6.58 8.88
C ASN A 118 18.43 -7.58 8.14
N ALA A 119 17.92 -8.57 8.87
CA ALA A 119 17.01 -9.60 8.33
C ALA A 119 15.75 -9.01 7.66
N LYS A 120 15.23 -7.86 8.12
CA LYS A 120 14.10 -7.19 7.47
C LYS A 120 14.50 -6.63 6.11
N ALA A 121 15.70 -6.04 6.01
CA ALA A 121 16.22 -5.54 4.75
C ALA A 121 16.42 -6.67 3.74
N GLN A 122 16.96 -7.82 4.17
CA GLN A 122 17.04 -9.04 3.36
C GLN A 122 15.66 -9.49 2.86
N GLY A 123 14.66 -9.52 3.75
CA GLY A 123 13.28 -9.89 3.38
C GLY A 123 12.69 -8.95 2.32
N TYR A 124 12.83 -7.64 2.50
CA TYR A 124 12.33 -6.66 1.53
C TYR A 124 13.11 -6.69 0.21
N TYR A 125 14.42 -6.91 0.26
CA TYR A 125 15.27 -7.06 -0.93
C TYR A 125 14.81 -8.25 -1.79
N SER A 126 14.59 -9.41 -1.16
CA SER A 126 14.09 -10.61 -1.86
C SER A 126 12.69 -10.40 -2.45
N MET A 127 11.81 -9.66 -1.77
CA MET A 127 10.50 -9.31 -2.32
C MET A 127 10.61 -8.31 -3.48
N LEU A 128 11.50 -7.33 -3.40
CA LEU A 128 11.72 -6.31 -4.42
C LEU A 128 12.21 -6.93 -5.74
N LEU A 129 13.06 -7.95 -5.66
CA LEU A 129 13.60 -8.66 -6.84
C LEU A 129 12.70 -9.77 -7.38
N ASP A 130 11.58 -10.06 -6.71
CA ASP A 130 10.58 -11.00 -7.23
C ASP A 130 9.89 -10.39 -8.47
N LYS A 131 10.29 -10.86 -9.66
CA LYS A 131 9.73 -10.43 -10.94
C LYS A 131 8.21 -10.60 -11.01
N GLY A 132 7.68 -11.68 -10.46
CA GLY A 132 6.23 -11.94 -10.45
C GLY A 132 5.49 -10.93 -9.59
N LEU A 133 6.07 -10.54 -8.45
CA LEU A 133 5.52 -9.51 -7.58
C LEU A 133 5.59 -8.12 -8.21
N MET A 134 6.71 -7.75 -8.82
CA MET A 134 6.86 -6.44 -9.47
C MET A 134 5.95 -6.32 -10.70
N THR A 135 5.84 -7.38 -11.51
CA THR A 135 4.90 -7.42 -12.65
C THR A 135 3.47 -7.24 -12.15
N PHE A 136 3.08 -7.93 -11.08
CA PHE A 136 1.77 -7.77 -10.46
C PHE A 136 1.55 -6.33 -9.97
N ALA A 137 2.53 -5.68 -9.34
CA ALA A 137 2.43 -4.30 -8.90
C ALA A 137 2.23 -3.32 -10.07
N ILE A 138 2.97 -3.49 -11.16
CA ILE A 138 2.86 -2.65 -12.37
C ILE A 138 1.48 -2.84 -13.04
N VAL A 139 1.04 -4.09 -13.22
CA VAL A 139 -0.29 -4.39 -13.77
C VAL A 139 -1.38 -3.77 -12.90
N LEU A 140 -1.27 -3.92 -11.57
CA LEU A 140 -2.22 -3.34 -10.65
C LEU A 140 -2.24 -1.81 -10.74
N GLN A 141 -1.09 -1.16 -10.93
CA GLN A 141 -1.02 0.30 -11.12
C GLN A 141 -1.76 0.77 -12.38
N VAL A 142 -1.79 -0.02 -13.46
CA VAL A 142 -2.55 0.31 -14.68
C VAL A 142 -4.06 0.22 -14.45
N LEU A 143 -4.48 -0.62 -13.50
CA LEU A 143 -5.89 -0.80 -13.14
C LEU A 143 -6.39 0.22 -12.08
N LEU A 144 -5.49 1.01 -11.49
CA LEU A 144 -5.75 1.98 -10.42
C LEU A 144 -5.80 3.41 -10.95
#